data_AF-A0AA89LRD8-F1
#
_entry.id   AF-A0AA89LRD8-F1
#
_cell.length_a   1.000
_cell.length_b   1.000
_cell.length_c   1.000
_cell.angle_alpha   90.00
_cell.angle_beta   90.00
_cell.angle_gamma   90.00
#
_symmetry.space_group_name_H-M   'P 1'
#
loop_
_entity.id
_entity.type
_entity.pdbx_description
1 polymer ?
#
loop_
_entity_poly.entity_id
_entity_poly.type
_entity_poly.pdbx_seq_one_letter_code
_entity_poly.pdbx_strand_id
1 'polypeptide(L)'
;MSCGYQGAHFGAHYEDGCCIDGYLWDLDSCDEPGGPLHNGGDEPCPCCNTREYVLGCDDLHLTGNAKQRRMQVRAAIRRVRSWAAV
;
A
#
# COMPACT_ATOMS: atom_id res chain seq x y z
N MET A 1 -2.28 5.27 13.66
CA MET A 1 -3.56 5.84 13.12
C MET A 1 -3.89 5.13 11.81
N SER A 2 -5.00 4.37 11.71
CA SER A 2 -5.44 3.79 10.43
C SER A 2 -6.10 4.86 9.57
N CYS A 3 -5.88 4.84 8.26
CA CYS A 3 -6.47 5.82 7.33
C CYS A 3 -7.84 5.38 6.78
N GLY A 4 -8.35 4.23 7.21
CA GLY A 4 -9.64 3.69 6.74
C GLY A 4 -9.59 3.07 5.35
N TYR A 5 -8.42 2.94 4.73
CA TYR A 5 -8.26 2.26 3.44
C TYR A 5 -8.61 0.77 3.57
N GLN A 6 -9.52 0.32 2.72
CA GLN A 6 -9.85 -1.09 2.45
C GLN A 6 -9.80 -1.31 0.94
N GLY A 7 -9.27 -2.45 0.51
CA GLY A 7 -9.18 -2.77 -0.90
C GLY A 7 -8.75 -4.21 -1.12
N ALA A 8 -9.05 -4.73 -2.31
CA ALA A 8 -8.57 -6.03 -2.75
C ALA A 8 -7.06 -5.95 -3.02
N HIS A 9 -6.27 -6.48 -2.09
CA HIS A 9 -4.84 -6.68 -2.21
C HIS A 9 -4.55 -8.20 -2.31
N PHE A 10 -3.29 -8.61 -2.37
CA PHE A 10 -2.86 -10.03 -2.32
C PHE A 10 -3.45 -11.01 -3.36
N GLY A 11 -4.17 -10.54 -4.37
CA GLY A 11 -4.76 -11.35 -5.44
C GLY A 11 -6.19 -11.84 -5.16
N ALA A 12 -6.84 -11.38 -4.09
CA ALA A 12 -8.24 -11.67 -3.82
C ALA A 12 -9.18 -10.85 -4.72
N HIS A 13 -10.39 -11.37 -4.93
CA HIS A 13 -11.46 -10.65 -5.63
C HIS A 13 -12.32 -9.77 -4.70
N TYR A 14 -12.09 -9.83 -3.39
CA TYR A 14 -12.80 -9.10 -2.35
C TYR A 14 -11.83 -8.26 -1.52
N GLU A 15 -12.36 -7.32 -0.74
CA GLU A 15 -11.59 -6.45 0.16
C GLU A 15 -10.98 -7.27 1.29
N ASP A 16 -9.79 -7.80 1.05
CA ASP A 16 -8.98 -8.59 1.98
C ASP A 16 -7.88 -7.74 2.64
N GLY A 17 -7.54 -6.58 2.07
CA GLY A 17 -6.54 -5.67 2.62
C GLY A 17 -7.14 -4.52 3.41
N CYS A 18 -6.68 -4.30 4.64
CA CYS A 18 -7.03 -3.13 5.45
C CYS A 18 -5.78 -2.36 5.90
N CYS A 19 -5.86 -1.04 5.99
CA CYS A 19 -4.80 -0.24 6.58
C CYS A 19 -4.85 -0.24 8.11
N ILE A 20 -3.77 -0.70 8.75
CA ILE A 20 -3.54 -0.58 10.19
C ILE A 20 -2.16 0.06 10.41
N ASP A 21 -2.17 1.18 11.14
CA ASP A 21 -0.99 1.98 11.50
C ASP A 21 -0.06 2.40 10.34
N GLY A 22 -0.63 2.64 9.16
CA GLY A 22 0.16 3.07 7.99
C GLY A 22 0.65 1.94 7.10
N TYR A 23 0.32 0.69 7.44
CA TYR A 23 0.67 -0.50 6.67
C TYR A 23 -0.59 -1.29 6.29
N LEU A 24 -0.49 -2.10 5.24
CA LEU A 24 -1.50 -3.02 4.75
C LEU A 24 -1.43 -4.32 5.53
N TRP A 25 -2.60 -4.77 5.96
CA TRP A 25 -2.78 -6.02 6.68
C TRP A 25 -3.83 -6.87 5.97
N ASP A 26 -3.52 -8.15 5.82
CA ASP A 26 -4.40 -9.13 5.24
C ASP A 26 -5.41 -9.59 6.31
N LEU A 27 -6.69 -9.30 6.07
CA LEU A 27 -7.82 -9.64 6.92
C LEU A 27 -8.14 -11.13 6.92
N ASP A 28 -7.73 -11.88 5.90
CA ASP A 28 -7.94 -13.33 5.82
C ASP A 28 -6.85 -14.13 6.52
N SER A 29 -5.75 -13.48 6.89
CA SER A 29 -4.65 -14.14 7.60
C SER A 29 -4.92 -14.29 9.11
N CYS A 30 -6.17 -14.51 9.49
CA CYS A 30 -6.57 -14.71 10.87
C CYS A 30 -7.09 -16.13 11.10
N ASP A 31 -6.58 -16.82 12.13
CA ASP A 31 -7.04 -18.16 12.51
C ASP A 31 -8.47 -18.14 13.10
N GLU A 32 -8.92 -17.01 13.63
CA GLU A 32 -10.27 -16.81 14.18
C GLU A 32 -10.85 -15.44 13.75
N PRO A 33 -12.15 -15.32 13.45
CA PRO A 33 -12.74 -14.04 13.08
C PRO A 33 -12.57 -13.00 14.19
N GLY A 34 -11.73 -11.99 13.94
CA GLY A 34 -11.39 -10.92 14.89
C GLY A 34 -10.15 -11.18 15.76
N GLY A 35 -9.39 -12.25 15.48
CA GLY A 35 -8.11 -12.53 16.12
C GLY A 35 -6.96 -11.65 15.61
N PRO A 36 -5.71 -11.92 16.06
CA PRO A 36 -4.53 -11.24 15.56
C PRO A 36 -4.28 -11.60 14.09
N LEU A 37 -4.00 -10.60 13.26
CA LEU A 37 -3.60 -10.80 11.87
C LEU A 37 -2.14 -11.29 11.85
N HIS A 38 -1.88 -12.41 11.18
CA HIS A 38 -0.54 -13.02 11.16
C HIS A 38 0.31 -12.58 9.95
N ASN A 39 -0.34 -12.11 8.88
CA ASN A 39 0.33 -11.59 7.69
C ASN A 39 -0.14 -10.16 7.42
N GLY A 40 0.82 -9.24 7.28
CA GLY A 40 0.57 -7.81 7.18
C GLY A 40 1.66 -6.99 7.87
N GLY A 41 1.71 -5.69 7.60
CA GLY A 41 2.70 -4.79 8.20
C GLY A 41 3.99 -4.62 7.38
N ASP A 42 4.24 -5.48 6.39
CA ASP A 42 5.39 -5.34 5.48
C ASP A 42 5.09 -4.39 4.31
N GLU A 43 3.87 -4.43 3.78
CA GLU A 43 3.45 -3.55 2.68
C GLU A 43 2.91 -2.23 3.26
N PRO A 44 3.51 -1.08 2.94
CA PRO A 44 3.02 0.22 3.40
C PRO A 44 1.68 0.59 2.73
N CYS A 45 0.83 1.34 3.41
CA CYS A 45 -0.49 1.67 2.88
C CYS A 45 -0.41 2.65 1.69
N PRO A 46 -1.08 2.38 0.55
CA PRO A 46 -1.07 3.26 -0.61
C PRO A 46 -1.78 4.60 -0.37
N CYS A 47 -2.65 4.70 0.63
CA CYS A 47 -3.40 5.92 0.95
C CYS A 47 -2.65 6.87 1.90
N CYS A 48 -2.23 6.39 3.08
CA CYS A 48 -1.53 7.23 4.07
C CYS A 48 0.00 7.12 4.07
N ASN A 49 0.56 5.99 3.61
CA ASN A 49 2.00 5.80 3.48
C ASN A 49 2.43 5.58 2.01
N THR A 50 1.79 6.33 1.10
CA THR A 50 1.98 6.20 -0.36
C THR A 50 3.45 6.30 -0.79
N ARG A 51 4.23 7.12 -0.09
CA ARG A 51 5.63 7.34 -0.45
C ARG A 51 6.46 6.07 -0.25
N GLU A 52 6.29 5.41 0.88
CA GLU A 52 6.98 4.17 1.19
C GLU A 52 6.46 3.05 0.29
N TYR A 53 5.15 3.03 0.01
CA TYR A 53 4.54 2.12 -0.96
C TYR A 53 5.16 2.22 -2.35
N VAL A 54 5.32 3.42 -2.86
CA VAL A 54 5.96 3.67 -4.16
C VAL A 54 7.45 3.30 -4.17
N LEU A 55 8.13 3.34 -3.02
CA LEU A 55 9.55 3.01 -2.91
C LEU A 55 9.81 1.52 -2.66
N GLY A 56 8.90 0.83 -1.96
CA GLY A 56 8.95 -0.61 -1.72
C GLY A 56 8.37 -1.44 -2.86
N CYS A 57 7.55 -0.85 -3.73
CA CYS A 57 7.10 -1.48 -4.96
C CYS A 57 8.26 -1.56 -5.97
N ASP A 58 8.79 -2.77 -6.15
CA ASP A 58 9.91 -3.08 -7.06
C ASP A 58 9.65 -2.68 -8.53
N ASP A 59 8.38 -2.47 -8.91
CA ASP A 59 7.98 -2.08 -10.26
C ASP A 59 8.42 -0.66 -10.65
N LEU A 60 8.88 0.16 -9.71
CA LEU A 60 9.30 1.54 -10.00
C LEU A 60 10.72 1.60 -10.57
N HIS A 61 10.85 1.39 -11.89
CA HIS A 61 12.13 1.53 -12.58
C HIS A 61 12.58 3.00 -12.70
N LEU A 62 13.26 3.50 -11.66
CA LEU A 62 13.76 4.87 -11.58
C LEU A 62 15.03 5.05 -12.43
N THR A 63 14.93 5.85 -13.49
CA THR A 63 16.06 6.14 -14.39
C THR A 63 16.47 7.62 -14.38
N GLY A 64 17.68 7.90 -14.86
CA GLY A 64 18.18 9.27 -15.04
C GLY A 64 18.72 9.93 -13.77
N ASN A 65 18.79 11.27 -13.79
CA ASN A 65 19.42 12.05 -12.73
C ASN A 65 18.50 12.23 -11.50
N ALA A 66 19.06 12.76 -10.40
CA ALA A 66 18.34 12.95 -9.14
C ALA A 66 17.05 13.78 -9.26
N LYS A 67 17.01 14.79 -10.14
CA LYS A 67 15.82 15.61 -10.36
C LYS A 67 14.73 14.82 -11.10
N GLN A 68 15.12 14.05 -12.11
CA GLN A 68 14.21 13.19 -12.87
C GLN A 68 13.62 12.10 -11.98
N ARG A 69 14.45 11.43 -11.16
CA ARG A 69 13.99 10.40 -10.21
C ARG A 69 12.98 10.96 -9.21
N ARG A 70 13.21 12.16 -8.67
CA ARG A 70 12.24 12.84 -7.78
C ARG A 70 10.91 13.13 -8.48
N MET A 71 10.93 13.52 -9.75
CA MET A 71 9.69 13.73 -10.51
C MET A 71 8.94 12.42 -10.77
N GLN A 72 9.65 11.34 -11.12
CA GLN A 72 9.08 10.01 -11.31
C GLN A 72 8.39 9.50 -10.03
N VAL A 73 9.07 9.58 -8.88
CA VAL A 73 8.49 9.22 -7.57
C VAL A 73 7.23 10.05 -7.29
N ARG A 74 7.25 11.36 -7.54
CA ARG A 74 6.07 12.22 -7.33
C ARG A 74 4.92 11.88 -8.28
N ALA A 75 5.19 11.50 -9.52
CA ALA A 75 4.19 11.06 -10.47
C ALA A 75 3.58 9.72 -10.05
N ALA A 76 4.41 8.77 -9.61
CA ALA A 76 3.98 7.49 -9.08
C ALA A 76 3.09 7.66 -7.83
N ILE A 77 3.49 8.50 -6.88
CA ILE A 77 2.67 8.85 -5.70
C ILE A 77 1.29 9.38 -6.11
N ARG A 78 1.21 10.27 -7.12
CA ARG A 78 -0.09 10.76 -7.60
C ARG A 78 -0.94 9.65 -8.21
N ARG A 79 -0.32 8.76 -8.99
CA ARG A 79 -1.01 7.62 -9.60
C ARG A 79 -1.55 6.68 -8.52
N VAL A 80 -0.74 6.31 -7.54
CA VAL A 80 -1.16 5.48 -6.40
C VAL A 80 -2.33 6.11 -5.66
N ARG A 81 -2.21 7.38 -5.29
CA ARG A 81 -3.30 8.10 -4.60
C ARG A 81 -4.57 8.23 -5.43
N SER A 82 -4.48 8.22 -6.76
CA SER A 82 -5.66 8.36 -7.62
C SER A 82 -6.57 7.12 -7.60
N TRP A 83 -6.02 5.93 -7.40
CA TRP A 83 -6.82 4.71 -7.25
C TRP A 83 -7.05 4.33 -5.77
N ALA A 84 -6.14 4.70 -4.86
CA ALA A 84 -6.27 4.42 -3.43
C ALA A 84 -7.21 5.37 -2.67
N ALA A 85 -7.73 6.41 -3.34
CA ALA A 85 -8.67 7.37 -2.77
C ALA A 85 -10.14 7.13 -3.21
N VAL A 86 -10.40 5.98 -3.86
CA VAL A 86 -11.75 5.56 -4.29
C VAL A 86 -12.40 4.75 -3.20
#